data_AF-A0A7K0NTA4-F1
#
_entry.id   AF-A0A7K0NTA4-F1
#
_cell.length_a   1.000
_cell.length_b   1.000
_cell.length_c   1.000
_cell.angle_alpha   90.00
_cell.angle_beta   90.00
_cell.angle_gamma   90.00
#
_symmetry.space_group_name_H-M   'P 1'
#
loop_
_entity.id
_entity.type
_entity.pdbx_description
1 polymer ?
#
loop_
_entity_poly.entity_id
_entity_poly.type
_entity_poly.pdbx_seq_one_letter_code
_entity_poly.pdbx_strand_id
1 'polypeptide(L)' 'MSRGFEGSYQHSLDTKGRVVMPLEFRAGLADGCHVAPGLDRCIAVYPDDTFEEVRGRVTEA' A
#
# COMPACT_ATOMS: atom_id res chain seq x y z
N MET A 1 20.51 2.16 6.46
CA MET A 1 19.97 0.78 6.51
C MET A 1 18.48 0.90 6.24
N SER A 2 18.02 0.42 5.09
CA SER A 2 16.59 0.38 4.76
C SER A 2 15.90 -0.52 5.78
N ARG A 3 15.08 0.05 6.66
CA ARG A 3 14.14 -0.75 7.45
C ARG A 3 13.03 -1.11 6.48
N GLY A 4 13.07 -2.35 6.00
CA GLY A 4 12.08 -2.88 5.08
C GLY A 4 10.67 -2.71 5.65
N PHE A 5 9.71 -2.44 4.76
CA PHE A 5 8.28 -2.56 5.00
C PHE A 5 7.95 -4.05 5.25
N GLU A 6 8.38 -4.60 6.39
CA GLU A 6 8.20 -6.01 6.74
C GLU A 6 7.31 -6.12 7.98
N GLY A 7 6.16 -6.76 7.83
CA GLY A 7 5.21 -6.96 8.92
C GLY A 7 3.90 -7.56 8.42
N SER A 8 3.25 -8.35 9.26
CA SER A 8 1.94 -8.95 8.98
C SER A 8 1.00 -8.60 10.10
N TYR A 9 -0.10 -7.92 9.76
CA TYR A 9 -1.05 -7.40 10.73
C TYR A 9 -2.45 -7.90 10.42
N GLN A 10 -3.13 -8.42 11.44
CA GLN A 10 -4.53 -8.80 11.32
C GLN A 10 -5.41 -7.64 11.77
N HIS A 11 -6.19 -7.10 10.83
CA HIS A 11 -7.14 -6.03 11.08
C HIS A 11 -8.55 -6.44 10.68
N SER A 12 -9.53 -6.03 11.48
CA SER A 12 -10.94 -6.10 11.09
C SER A 12 -11.29 -4.96 10.14
N LEU A 13 -12.14 -5.25 9.16
CA LEU A 13 -12.83 -4.24 8.39
C LEU A 13 -13.97 -3.65 9.23
N ASP A 14 -14.08 -2.33 9.24
CA ASP A 14 -15.24 -1.68 9.85
C ASP A 14 -16.47 -1.74 8.93
N THR A 15 -17.60 -1.22 9.42
CA THR A 15 -18.89 -1.20 8.69
C THR A 15 -18.85 -0.38 7.39
N LYS A 16 -17.81 0.43 7.18
CA LYS A 16 -17.60 1.25 5.99
C LYS A 16 -16.50 0.68 5.08
N GLY A 17 -16.00 -0.52 5.37
CA GLY A 17 -14.94 -1.17 4.62
C GLY A 17 -13.57 -0.53 4.81
N ARG A 18 -13.34 0.18 5.92
CA ARG A 18 -12.03 0.78 6.23
C ARG A 18 -11.17 -0.18 7.03
N VAL A 19 -9.86 -0.10 6.82
CA VAL A 19 -8.82 -0.77 7.62
C VAL A 19 -7.97 0.31 8.29
N VAL A 20 -7.64 0.09 9.56
CA VAL A 20 -6.73 0.99 10.29
C VAL A 20 -5.30 0.66 9.90
N MET A 21 -4.59 1.62 9.33
CA MET A 21 -3.18 1.45 8.98
C MET A 21 -2.30 1.35 10.24
N PRO A 22 -1.43 0.31 10.35
CA PRO A 22 -0.41 0.21 11.39
C PRO A 22 0.46 1.44 11.47
N LEU A 23 0.88 1.80 12.70
CA LEU A 23 1.61 3.04 12.98
C LEU A 23 2.89 3.19 12.15
N GLU A 24 3.63 2.09 11.96
CA GLU A 24 4.90 2.08 11.23
C GLU A 24 4.76 2.46 9.74
N PHE A 25 3.61 2.22 9.13
CA PHE A 25 3.36 2.54 7.73
C PHE A 25 2.76 3.93 7.52
N ARG A 26 2.23 4.56 8.58
CA ARG A 26 1.55 5.87 8.47
C ARG A 26 2.47 6.96 7.95
N ALA A 27 3.72 6.98 8.39
CA ALA A 27 4.68 8.00 7.96
C ALA A 27 4.96 7.91 6.45
N GLY A 28 5.07 6.70 5.91
CA GLY A 28 5.30 6.49 4.47
C GLY A 28 4.08 6.74 3.59
N LEU A 29 2.89 6.92 4.17
CA LEU A 29 1.63 7.15 3.46
C LEU A 29 0.98 8.49 3.85
N ALA A 30 1.72 9.36 4.54
CA ALA A 30 1.18 10.59 5.14
C ALA A 30 0.70 11.59 4.07
N ASP A 31 1.42 11.67 2.95
CA ASP A 31 1.11 12.58 1.84
C ASP A 31 0.04 12.01 0.89
N GLY A 32 -0.43 10.80 1.16
CA GLY A 32 -1.39 10.08 0.32
C GLY A 32 -0.87 8.71 -0.11
N CYS A 33 -1.75 7.94 -0.77
CA CYS A 33 -1.40 6.64 -1.32
C CYS A 33 -2.35 6.27 -2.47
N HIS A 34 -1.89 5.34 -3.31
CA HIS A 34 -2.69 4.74 -4.37
C HIS A 34 -3.06 3.31 -3.99
N VAL A 35 -4.29 2.91 -4.33
CA VAL A 35 -4.79 1.55 -4.17
C VAL A 35 -4.94 0.93 -5.55
N ALA A 36 -4.36 -0.24 -5.76
CA ALA A 36 -4.40 -0.97 -7.03
C ALA A 36 -4.74 -2.46 -6.81
N PRO A 37 -5.19 -3.17 -7.87
CA PRO A 37 -5.30 -4.62 -7.82
C PRO A 37 -3.96 -5.25 -7.46
N GLY A 38 -3.98 -6.12 -6.45
CA GLY A 38 -2.83 -6.96 -6.11
C GLY A 38 -2.88 -8.31 -6.85
N LEU A 39 -1.98 -9.21 -6.48
CA LEU A 39 -2.04 -10.59 -6.93
C LEU A 39 -3.23 -11.32 -6.29
N ASP A 40 -3.83 -12.25 -7.03
CA ASP A 40 -5.00 -13.02 -6.61
C ASP A 40 -6.17 -12.14 -6.14
N ARG A 41 -6.65 -12.34 -4.91
CA ARG A 41 -7.77 -11.59 -4.30
C ARG A 41 -7.27 -10.59 -3.26
N CYS A 42 -6.18 -9.91 -3.58
CA CYS A 42 -5.56 -8.91 -2.72
C CYS A 42 -5.61 -7.52 -3.35
N ILE A 43 -5.42 -6.52 -2.51
CA ILE A 43 -5.18 -5.13 -2.91
C ILE A 43 -3.73 -4.78 -2.59
N ALA A 44 -3.13 -3.94 -3.42
CA ALA A 44 -1.83 -3.35 -3.17
C ALA A 44 -1.99 -1.86 -2.85
N VAL A 45 -1.19 -1.36 -1.91
CA VAL A 45 -1.16 0.05 -1.50
C VAL A 45 0.24 0.57 -1.73
N TYR A 46 0.37 1.68 -2.44
CA TYR A 46 1.65 2.28 -2.78
C TYR A 46 1.70 3.74 -2.31
N PRO A 47 2.84 4.20 -1.77
CA PRO A 47 3.15 5.63 -1.74
C PRO A 47 3.14 6.23 -3.16
N ASP A 48 2.96 7.55 -3.25
CA ASP A 48 2.82 8.25 -4.53
C ASP A 48 4.01 8.06 -5.48
N ASP A 49 5.23 8.25 -4.96
CA ASP A 49 6.48 8.08 -5.71
C ASP A 49 6.64 6.68 -6.29
N THR A 50 6.38 5.67 -5.47
CA THR A 50 6.51 4.25 -5.84
C THR A 50 5.44 3.85 -6.86
N PHE A 51 4.23 4.39 -6.75
CA PHE A 51 3.15 4.07 -7.68
C PHE A 51 3.48 4.55 -9.10
N GLU A 52 4.03 5.76 -9.24
CA GLU A 52 4.44 6.32 -10.52
C GLU A 52 5.51 5.45 -11.20
N GLU A 53 6.50 4.96 -10.43
CA GLU A 53 7.52 4.04 -10.92
C GLU A 53 6.92 2.70 -11.39
N VAL A 54 6.03 2.10 -10.59
CA VAL A 54 5.40 0.82 -10.93
C VAL A 54 4.49 0.96 -12.15
N ARG A 55 3.72 2.05 -12.24
CA ARG A 55 2.85 2.33 -13.38
C ARG A 55 3.63 2.49 -14.68
N GLY A 56 4.78 3.15 -14.64
CA GLY A 56 5.68 3.27 -15.79
C GLY A 56 6.08 1.89 -16.34
N ARG A 57 6.54 0.99 -15.47
CA ARG A 57 6.97 -0.36 -15.86
C ARG A 57 5.87 -1.22 -16.48
N VAL A 58 4.62 -1.08 -16.01
CA VAL A 58 3.48 -1.82 -16.57
C VAL A 58 3.04 -1.26 -17.93
N THR A 59 3.18 0.05 -18.15
CA THR A 59 2.77 0.68 -19.42
C THR A 59 3.75 0.37 -20.57
N GLU A 60 4.98 -0.01 -20.25
CA GLU A 60 6.03 -0.36 -21.22
C GLU A 60 6.08 -1.85 -21.62
N ALA A 61 5.15 -2.68 -21.11
CA ALA A 61 5.04 -4.11 -21.40
C ALA A 61 3.82 -4.43 -22.27
#